data_AF-A0A1H8RKZ8-F1
#
_entry.id   AF-A0A1H8RKZ8-F1
#
_cell.length_a   1.000
_cell.length_b   1.000
_cell.length_c   1.000
_cell.angle_alpha   90.00
_cell.angle_beta   90.00
_cell.angle_gamma   90.00
#
_symmetry.space_group_name_H-M   'P 1'
#
loop_
_entity.id
_entity.type
_entity.pdbx_description
1 polymer ?
#
loop_
_entity_poly.entity_id
_entity_poly.type
_entity_poly.pdbx_seq_one_letter_code
_entity_poly.pdbx_strand_id
1 'polypeptide(L)'
;MFHKVLTRSLLAAAVLLAPVTVAGVDKSAHAAGSAIKVTLDGKTLSLGSGPQISKGRTLIPYSGIVSALGGKASWDASSKTVTATKDSTTVKLTVGSHSAYINGQYTYLDSAPYISDGKTFVPLRLVSEAFGKWVNFNSAASTVAISSTLTVSTSTGSFTLKKKPSRIVTLSSSDTEIIYALGGKVVGRSTAIGPVIPAAASSVPEVGSTHGINFETLASVKPDLVIASPSLKSQQATIEKLGAQVLFNSHNTFTEIQASIRLYGKVLSQETKAEQIIKGMKSDIASLKKPATAPKTLIVYGAPGSFVVALPTSYPGNFLELAGGKNVAANFPKMDMMPQYADLSLERIIAANPDLILMITHGDAAEVKASFKKQFETNPAWKSLSAVKNDRFEVLPSDLFAANPGIRAPQAIETINKLLLQVK
;
A
#
# COMPACT_ATOMS: atom_id res chain seq x y z
N MET A 1 -12.94 81.12 31.73
CA MET A 1 -11.56 81.67 31.82
C MET A 1 -10.76 81.17 30.63
N PHE A 2 -10.16 82.10 29.86
CA PHE A 2 -8.86 82.07 29.14
C PHE A 2 -8.37 80.74 28.51
N HIS A 3 -7.82 80.64 27.29
CA HIS A 3 -7.41 81.55 26.22
C HIS A 3 -6.83 80.73 25.03
N LYS A 4 -6.84 81.32 23.81
CA LYS A 4 -5.89 81.17 22.66
C LYS A 4 -5.76 79.81 21.93
N VAL A 5 -6.05 79.64 20.63
CA VAL A 5 -5.53 80.25 19.37
C VAL A 5 -4.19 79.66 18.88
N LEU A 6 -4.21 78.83 17.80
CA LEU A 6 -3.51 79.01 16.49
C LEU A 6 -3.34 77.70 15.66
N THR A 7 -3.95 77.71 14.47
CA THR A 7 -3.47 77.27 13.12
C THR A 7 -2.61 76.01 12.91
N ARG A 8 -3.01 75.18 11.94
CA ARG A 8 -2.39 75.09 10.58
C ARG A 8 -3.14 74.15 9.61
N SER A 9 -3.66 74.76 8.54
CA SER A 9 -3.63 74.41 7.10
C SER A 9 -3.91 72.99 6.56
N LEU A 10 -5.00 72.95 5.76
CA LEU A 10 -5.19 72.37 4.41
C LEU A 10 -4.44 71.08 3.99
N LEU A 11 -5.21 70.08 3.56
CA LEU A 11 -5.24 69.68 2.14
C LEU A 11 -6.55 68.97 1.78
N ALA A 12 -7.19 69.43 0.70
CA ALA A 12 -8.39 68.88 0.12
C ALA A 12 -8.06 67.75 -0.88
N ALA A 13 -8.91 66.73 -0.94
CA ALA A 13 -9.12 65.95 -2.17
C ALA A 13 -10.48 65.26 -2.10
N ALA A 14 -11.43 65.77 -2.88
CA ALA A 14 -12.71 65.15 -3.15
C ALA A 14 -12.49 63.87 -3.98
N VAL A 15 -12.95 62.73 -3.48
CA VAL A 15 -12.97 61.47 -4.25
C VAL A 15 -14.26 61.43 -5.05
N LEU A 16 -14.12 61.59 -6.37
CA LEU A 16 -15.16 61.26 -7.35
C LEU A 16 -15.44 59.75 -7.32
N LEU A 17 -16.68 59.36 -7.00
CA LEU A 17 -17.19 58.02 -7.27
C LEU A 17 -17.40 57.86 -8.78
N ALA A 18 -16.54 57.08 -9.42
CA ALA A 18 -16.79 56.51 -10.75
C ALA A 18 -17.46 55.12 -10.61
N PRO A 19 -18.41 54.76 -11.49
CA PRO A 19 -19.07 53.47 -11.44
C PRO A 19 -18.09 52.35 -11.82
N VAL A 20 -17.92 51.39 -10.91
CA VAL A 20 -17.21 50.13 -11.20
C VAL A 20 -18.07 49.34 -12.18
N THR A 21 -17.67 49.34 -13.45
CA THR A 21 -18.16 48.38 -14.44
C THR A 21 -17.54 47.03 -14.12
N VAL A 22 -18.37 46.04 -13.81
CA VAL A 22 -17.95 44.64 -13.66
C VAL A 22 -17.59 44.14 -15.06
N ALA A 23 -16.32 44.20 -15.41
CA ALA A 23 -15.79 43.50 -16.57
C ALA A 23 -15.76 42.00 -16.24
N GLY A 24 -16.63 41.24 -16.91
CA GLY A 24 -16.61 39.79 -16.87
C GLY A 24 -15.23 39.26 -17.28
N VAL A 25 -14.59 38.54 -16.36
CA VAL A 25 -13.38 37.76 -16.66
C VAL A 25 -13.84 36.39 -17.15
N ASP A 26 -14.41 36.37 -18.35
CA ASP A 26 -14.42 35.15 -19.17
C ASP A 26 -13.13 35.14 -19.99
N LYS A 27 -12.08 34.61 -19.37
CA LYS A 27 -10.94 34.04 -20.09
C LYS A 27 -10.57 32.73 -19.42
N SER A 28 -11.36 31.70 -19.68
CA SER A 28 -10.85 30.33 -19.72
C SER A 28 -9.82 30.24 -20.84
N ALA A 29 -8.59 30.68 -20.55
CA ALA A 29 -7.44 30.33 -21.37
C ALA A 29 -7.24 28.82 -21.20
N HIS A 30 -7.77 28.03 -22.16
CA HIS A 30 -7.25 26.70 -22.42
C HIS A 30 -5.76 26.86 -22.70
N ALA A 31 -4.93 26.58 -21.70
CA ALA A 31 -3.50 26.46 -21.90
C ALA A 31 -3.30 25.43 -23.03
N ALA A 32 -2.66 25.86 -24.13
CA ALA A 32 -2.23 24.98 -25.19
C ALA A 32 -1.46 23.82 -24.53
N GLY A 33 -2.04 22.61 -24.58
CA GLY A 33 -1.52 21.47 -23.83
C GLY A 33 -0.07 21.23 -24.20
N SER A 34 0.83 21.27 -23.22
CA SER A 34 2.26 21.04 -23.44
C SER A 34 2.43 19.68 -24.13
N ALA A 35 3.21 19.64 -25.22
CA ALA A 35 3.43 18.41 -25.97
C ALA A 35 4.01 17.33 -25.03
N ILE A 36 3.35 16.18 -24.94
CA ILE A 36 3.80 15.09 -24.08
C ILE A 36 5.20 14.64 -24.53
N LYS A 37 6.12 14.56 -23.57
CA LYS A 37 7.45 13.97 -23.77
C LYS A 37 7.44 12.50 -23.35
N VAL A 38 8.16 11.66 -24.07
CA VAL A 38 8.36 10.26 -23.69
C VAL A 38 9.85 10.02 -23.49
N THR A 39 10.21 9.43 -22.37
CA THR A 39 11.60 9.05 -22.07
C THR A 39 11.72 7.55 -21.83
N LEU A 40 12.88 6.98 -22.17
CA LEU A 40 13.31 5.65 -21.79
C LEU A 40 14.60 5.78 -21.00
N ASP A 41 14.59 5.36 -19.74
CA ASP A 41 15.75 5.44 -18.83
C ASP A 41 16.35 6.86 -18.78
N GLY A 42 15.45 7.86 -18.73
CA GLY A 42 15.80 9.28 -18.68
C GLY A 42 16.13 9.93 -20.04
N LYS A 43 16.31 9.14 -21.11
CA LYS A 43 16.60 9.66 -22.46
C LYS A 43 15.32 9.88 -23.25
N THR A 44 15.15 11.05 -23.87
CA THR A 44 14.00 11.33 -24.73
C THR A 44 13.96 10.40 -25.94
N LEU A 45 12.80 9.80 -26.20
CA LEU A 45 12.58 8.97 -27.38
C LEU A 45 12.19 9.83 -28.59
N SER A 46 12.88 9.63 -29.71
CA SER A 46 12.48 10.17 -31.01
C SER A 46 11.55 9.17 -31.71
N LEU A 47 10.28 9.54 -31.86
CA LEU A 47 9.21 8.59 -32.22
C LEU A 47 8.67 8.78 -33.64
N GLY A 48 9.33 9.63 -34.44
CA GLY A 48 8.92 9.99 -35.80
C GLY A 48 7.66 10.86 -35.84
N SER A 49 6.55 10.38 -35.26
CA SER A 49 5.39 11.20 -34.90
C SER A 49 5.30 11.32 -33.38
N GLY A 50 4.93 12.50 -32.88
CA GLY A 50 4.80 12.75 -31.45
C GLY A 50 3.69 11.92 -30.78
N PRO A 51 3.71 11.77 -29.46
CA PRO A 51 2.63 11.12 -28.72
C PRO A 51 1.31 11.88 -28.88
N GLN A 52 0.20 11.14 -28.91
CA GLN A 52 -1.14 11.70 -28.97
C GLN A 52 -1.94 11.29 -27.73
N ILE A 53 -2.85 12.15 -27.28
CA ILE A 53 -3.74 11.83 -26.15
C ILE A 53 -5.10 11.45 -26.71
N SER A 54 -5.60 10.28 -26.33
CA SER A 54 -7.00 9.90 -26.58
C SER A 54 -7.61 9.32 -25.32
N LYS A 55 -8.72 9.91 -24.87
CA LYS A 55 -9.43 9.55 -23.61
C LYS A 55 -8.49 9.47 -22.39
N GLY A 56 -7.56 10.42 -22.26
CA GLY A 56 -6.59 10.45 -21.16
C GLY A 56 -5.47 9.40 -21.24
N ARG A 57 -5.37 8.66 -22.35
CA ARG A 57 -4.27 7.72 -22.61
C ARG A 57 -3.28 8.29 -23.61
N THR A 58 -1.99 8.11 -23.35
CA THR A 58 -0.93 8.43 -24.31
C THR A 58 -0.82 7.28 -25.33
N LEU A 59 -1.07 7.60 -26.59
CA LEU A 59 -0.82 6.74 -27.72
C LEU A 59 0.42 7.18 -28.48
N ILE A 60 1.11 6.21 -29.07
CA ILE A 60 2.42 6.39 -29.69
C ILE A 60 2.50 5.58 -30.97
N PRO A 61 3.29 6.01 -31.98
CA PRO A 61 3.55 5.20 -33.16
C PRO A 61 4.11 3.83 -32.77
N TYR A 62 3.40 2.79 -33.18
CA TYR A 62 3.64 1.42 -32.78
C TYR A 62 5.06 0.92 -33.10
N SER A 63 5.54 1.16 -34.32
CA SER A 63 6.90 0.75 -34.73
C SER A 63 7.99 1.44 -33.91
N GLY A 64 7.81 2.74 -33.61
CA GLY A 64 8.77 3.53 -32.85
C GLY A 64 8.96 3.01 -31.42
N ILE A 65 7.87 2.75 -30.71
CA ILE A 65 7.96 2.23 -29.33
C ILE A 65 8.51 0.80 -29.29
N VAL A 66 8.11 -0.08 -30.21
CA VAL A 66 8.61 -1.45 -30.26
C VAL A 66 10.12 -1.48 -30.54
N SER A 67 10.59 -0.68 -31.50
CA SER A 67 12.02 -0.55 -31.80
C SER A 67 12.81 0.02 -30.63
N ALA A 68 12.29 1.08 -29.98
CA ALA A 68 12.96 1.71 -28.83
C ALA A 68 13.12 0.73 -27.65
N LEU A 69 12.20 -0.21 -27.51
CA LEU A 69 12.24 -1.24 -26.47
C LEU A 69 13.01 -2.51 -26.88
N GLY A 70 13.60 -2.53 -28.08
CA GLY A 70 14.40 -3.66 -28.60
C GLY A 70 13.55 -4.84 -29.09
N GLY A 71 12.28 -4.61 -29.44
CA GLY A 71 11.40 -5.63 -30.03
C GLY A 71 11.33 -5.54 -31.55
N LYS A 72 10.58 -6.48 -32.15
CA LYS A 72 10.26 -6.52 -33.59
C LYS A 72 8.77 -6.27 -33.80
N ALA A 73 8.45 -5.40 -34.75
CA ALA A 73 7.10 -5.02 -35.11
C ALA A 73 6.71 -5.64 -36.46
N SER A 74 5.46 -6.10 -36.58
CA SER A 74 4.85 -6.53 -37.84
C SER A 74 3.43 -5.98 -37.95
N TRP A 75 2.94 -5.85 -39.18
CA TRP A 75 1.62 -5.36 -39.53
C TRP A 75 0.94 -6.34 -40.48
N ASP A 76 -0.29 -6.71 -40.18
CA ASP A 76 -1.19 -7.46 -41.06
C ASP A 76 -2.28 -6.51 -41.57
N ALA A 77 -2.26 -6.23 -42.87
CA ALA A 77 -3.21 -5.32 -43.51
C ALA A 77 -4.63 -5.92 -43.60
N SER A 78 -4.76 -7.24 -43.72
CA SER A 78 -6.04 -7.92 -43.90
C SER A 78 -6.87 -7.88 -42.61
N SER A 79 -6.23 -8.11 -41.48
CA SER A 79 -6.87 -8.10 -40.16
C SER A 79 -6.72 -6.76 -39.43
N LYS A 80 -5.96 -5.81 -40.00
CA LYS A 80 -5.59 -4.53 -39.38
C LYS A 80 -4.93 -4.71 -38.00
N THR A 81 -4.02 -5.67 -37.92
CA THR A 81 -3.39 -6.09 -36.66
C THR A 81 -1.91 -5.73 -36.62
N VAL A 82 -1.48 -5.14 -35.51
CA VAL A 82 -0.07 -4.99 -35.17
C VAL A 82 0.37 -6.10 -34.22
N THR A 83 1.51 -6.74 -34.49
CA THR A 83 2.10 -7.79 -33.63
C THR A 83 3.53 -7.45 -33.24
N ALA A 84 3.81 -7.45 -31.92
CA ALA A 84 5.08 -7.07 -31.32
C ALA A 84 5.70 -8.31 -30.70
N THR A 85 6.98 -8.54 -30.95
CA THR A 85 7.70 -9.66 -30.33
C THR A 85 8.98 -9.17 -29.67
N LYS A 86 9.24 -9.66 -28.45
CA LYS A 86 10.50 -9.46 -27.75
C LYS A 86 10.72 -10.65 -26.80
N ASP A 87 11.85 -11.32 -26.94
CA ASP A 87 12.14 -12.56 -26.22
C ASP A 87 10.98 -13.57 -26.40
N SER A 88 10.36 -14.04 -25.32
CA SER A 88 9.17 -14.90 -25.36
C SER A 88 7.85 -14.14 -25.37
N THR A 89 7.87 -12.81 -25.27
CA THR A 89 6.65 -12.00 -25.20
C THR A 89 6.14 -11.63 -26.58
N THR A 90 4.85 -11.89 -26.83
CA THR A 90 4.10 -11.43 -28.00
C THR A 90 2.95 -10.52 -27.57
N VAL A 91 2.82 -9.35 -28.21
CA VAL A 91 1.70 -8.42 -28.01
C VAL A 91 0.97 -8.24 -29.32
N LYS A 92 -0.34 -8.51 -29.35
CA LYS A 92 -1.20 -8.29 -30.52
C LYS A 92 -2.26 -7.25 -30.22
N LEU A 93 -2.42 -6.28 -31.12
CA LEU A 93 -3.51 -5.30 -31.04
C LEU A 93 -4.15 -5.12 -32.42
N THR A 94 -5.47 -4.96 -32.44
CA THR A 94 -6.23 -4.73 -33.67
C THR A 94 -6.79 -3.31 -33.68
N VAL A 95 -6.62 -2.61 -34.80
CA VAL A 95 -7.14 -1.25 -34.97
C VAL A 95 -8.64 -1.20 -34.76
N GLY A 96 -9.11 -0.24 -33.97
CA GLY A 96 -10.52 -0.07 -33.59
C GLY A 96 -11.01 -1.01 -32.48
N SER A 97 -10.24 -2.01 -32.09
CA SER A 97 -10.61 -2.95 -31.03
C SER A 97 -10.13 -2.50 -29.65
N HIS A 98 -10.96 -2.69 -28.63
CA HIS A 98 -10.57 -2.51 -27.23
C HIS A 98 -9.96 -3.79 -26.63
N SER A 99 -9.62 -4.77 -27.48
CA SER A 99 -8.98 -6.02 -27.08
C SER A 99 -7.53 -6.03 -27.52
N ALA A 100 -6.65 -6.37 -26.59
CA ALA A 100 -5.27 -6.76 -26.85
C ALA A 100 -5.01 -8.18 -26.34
N TYR A 101 -3.95 -8.80 -26.85
CA TYR A 101 -3.51 -10.10 -26.39
C TYR A 101 -2.02 -10.06 -26.07
N ILE A 102 -1.66 -10.41 -24.83
CA ILE A 102 -0.26 -10.57 -24.38
C ILE A 102 -0.03 -12.05 -24.17
N ASN A 103 0.85 -12.67 -24.96
CA ASN A 103 1.08 -14.13 -24.95
C ASN A 103 -0.22 -14.94 -25.11
N GLY A 104 -1.14 -14.45 -25.95
CA GLY A 104 -2.46 -15.04 -26.18
C GLY A 104 -3.49 -14.77 -25.06
N GLN A 105 -3.08 -14.19 -23.94
CA GLN A 105 -4.00 -13.81 -22.86
C GLN A 105 -4.69 -12.48 -23.18
N TYR A 106 -6.02 -12.47 -23.07
CA TYR A 106 -6.83 -11.28 -23.30
C TYR A 106 -6.51 -10.15 -22.31
N THR A 107 -6.49 -8.91 -22.81
CA THR A 107 -6.37 -7.68 -22.02
C THR A 107 -7.26 -6.61 -22.61
N TYR A 108 -8.09 -5.97 -21.79
CA TYR A 108 -8.92 -4.84 -22.21
C TYR A 108 -8.10 -3.56 -22.33
N LEU A 109 -8.43 -2.71 -23.32
CA LEU A 109 -7.83 -1.41 -23.56
C LEU A 109 -8.84 -0.31 -23.30
N ASP A 110 -8.47 0.70 -22.53
CA ASP A 110 -9.33 1.89 -22.36
C ASP A 110 -9.40 2.76 -23.62
N SER A 111 -8.34 2.70 -24.44
CA SER A 111 -8.25 3.40 -25.73
C SER A 111 -7.82 2.41 -26.81
N ALA A 112 -8.68 2.21 -27.81
CA ALA A 112 -8.38 1.35 -28.95
C ALA A 112 -7.25 1.93 -29.82
N PRO A 113 -6.42 1.06 -30.46
CA PRO A 113 -5.47 1.51 -31.47
C PRO A 113 -6.19 2.14 -32.67
N TYR A 114 -5.57 3.13 -33.31
CA TYR A 114 -6.09 3.75 -34.53
C TYR A 114 -4.97 4.06 -35.51
N ILE A 115 -5.35 4.41 -36.74
CA ILE A 115 -4.42 4.85 -37.77
C ILE A 115 -4.59 6.36 -37.98
N SER A 116 -3.48 7.09 -37.94
CA SER A 116 -3.41 8.51 -38.32
C SER A 116 -2.13 8.71 -39.12
N ASP A 117 -2.21 9.44 -40.24
CA ASP A 117 -1.07 9.77 -41.10
C ASP A 117 -0.26 8.53 -41.53
N GLY A 118 -0.96 7.44 -41.86
CA GLY A 118 -0.35 6.17 -42.25
C GLY A 118 0.36 5.41 -41.13
N LYS A 119 0.28 5.87 -39.87
CA LYS A 119 0.91 5.24 -38.70
C LYS A 119 -0.15 4.68 -37.76
N THR A 120 0.11 3.48 -37.25
CA THR A 120 -0.74 2.89 -36.19
C THR A 120 -0.30 3.40 -34.83
N PHE A 121 -1.22 4.04 -34.12
CA PHE A 121 -1.07 4.53 -32.75
C PHE A 121 -1.61 3.51 -31.76
N VAL A 122 -0.82 3.16 -30.75
CA VAL A 122 -1.17 2.17 -29.72
C VAL A 122 -0.99 2.73 -28.31
N PRO A 123 -1.69 2.19 -27.30
CA PRO A 123 -1.47 2.56 -25.91
C PRO A 123 -0.02 2.29 -25.47
N LEU A 124 0.74 3.35 -25.18
CA LEU A 124 2.16 3.26 -24.82
C LEU A 124 2.38 2.36 -23.60
N ARG A 125 1.57 2.54 -22.56
CA ARG A 125 1.67 1.80 -21.30
C ARG A 125 1.60 0.30 -21.52
N LEU A 126 0.60 -0.16 -22.30
CA LEU A 126 0.39 -1.58 -22.56
C LEU A 126 1.63 -2.23 -23.19
N VAL A 127 2.17 -1.62 -24.26
CA VAL A 127 3.31 -2.19 -24.98
C VAL A 127 4.57 -2.18 -24.12
N SER A 128 4.84 -1.06 -23.42
CA SER A 128 6.00 -0.93 -22.54
C SER A 128 5.96 -1.92 -21.38
N GLU A 129 4.83 -2.05 -20.71
CA GLU A 129 4.69 -2.96 -19.56
C GLU A 129 4.69 -4.42 -19.97
N ALA A 130 4.12 -4.78 -21.13
CA ALA A 130 4.22 -6.12 -21.69
C ALA A 130 5.68 -6.52 -21.93
N PHE A 131 6.53 -5.58 -22.32
CA PHE A 131 7.99 -5.78 -22.47
C PHE A 131 8.78 -5.61 -21.16
N GLY A 132 8.11 -5.69 -20.01
CA GLY A 132 8.73 -5.74 -18.69
C GLY A 132 9.26 -4.40 -18.20
N LYS A 133 8.75 -3.27 -18.71
CA LYS A 133 9.12 -1.93 -18.25
C LYS A 133 8.10 -1.38 -17.27
N TRP A 134 8.52 -0.42 -16.46
CA TRP A 134 7.61 0.44 -15.70
C TRP A 134 7.29 1.68 -16.50
N VAL A 135 6.06 2.18 -16.34
CA VAL A 135 5.62 3.42 -16.98
C VAL A 135 5.03 4.34 -15.91
N ASN A 136 5.61 5.53 -15.78
CA ASN A 136 5.12 6.56 -14.89
C ASN A 136 4.81 7.83 -15.67
N PHE A 137 3.70 8.48 -15.35
CA PHE A 137 3.38 9.79 -15.92
C PHE A 137 3.66 10.87 -14.87
N ASN A 138 4.55 11.80 -15.20
CA ASN A 138 4.76 13.01 -14.44
C ASN A 138 3.89 14.11 -15.06
N SER A 139 2.78 14.43 -14.40
CA SER A 139 1.84 15.46 -14.84
C SER A 139 2.46 16.86 -14.85
N ALA A 140 3.24 17.21 -13.83
CA ALA A 140 3.90 18.51 -13.73
C ALA A 140 4.89 18.75 -14.88
N ALA A 141 5.60 17.70 -15.30
CA ALA A 141 6.55 17.76 -16.41
C ALA A 141 5.96 17.33 -17.77
N SER A 142 4.66 17.00 -17.84
CA SER A 142 4.00 16.41 -19.02
C SER A 142 4.82 15.29 -19.68
N THR A 143 5.43 14.43 -18.86
CA THR A 143 6.41 13.42 -19.32
C THR A 143 5.96 12.02 -18.95
N VAL A 144 5.91 11.12 -19.93
CA VAL A 144 5.78 9.68 -19.72
C VAL A 144 7.18 9.07 -19.65
N ALA A 145 7.58 8.62 -18.46
CA ALA A 145 8.84 7.95 -18.22
C ALA A 145 8.66 6.44 -18.31
N ILE A 146 9.39 5.81 -19.22
CA ILE A 146 9.56 4.36 -19.31
C ILE A 146 10.88 4.02 -18.63
N SER A 147 10.88 3.03 -17.74
CA SER A 147 12.07 2.67 -16.97
C SER A 147 12.33 1.17 -17.00
N SER A 148 13.60 0.82 -17.17
CA SER A 148 14.15 -0.53 -17.12
C SER A 148 14.43 -0.99 -15.69
N THR A 149 14.63 -0.03 -14.77
CA THR A 149 14.75 -0.25 -13.33
C THR A 149 13.67 0.54 -12.60
N LEU A 150 13.38 0.14 -11.37
CA LEU A 150 12.42 0.86 -10.52
C LEU A 150 13.01 1.06 -9.13
N THR A 151 13.13 2.32 -8.74
CA THR A 151 13.48 2.69 -7.36
C THR A 151 12.21 2.93 -6.56
N VAL A 152 12.11 2.28 -5.40
CA VAL A 152 10.99 2.37 -4.48
C VAL A 152 11.47 2.64 -3.06
N SER A 153 10.60 3.26 -2.24
CA SER A 153 10.84 3.45 -0.82
C SER A 153 10.23 2.28 -0.03
N THR A 154 11.01 1.69 0.86
CA THR A 154 10.62 0.61 1.77
C THR A 154 10.74 1.08 3.22
N SER A 155 10.32 0.26 4.19
CA SER A 155 10.56 0.53 5.61
C SER A 155 12.04 0.58 6.01
N THR A 156 12.96 0.16 5.13
CA THR A 156 14.42 0.16 5.36
C THR A 156 15.18 1.16 4.49
N GLY A 157 14.46 2.01 3.75
CA GLY A 157 15.03 3.01 2.85
C GLY A 157 14.79 2.69 1.37
N SER A 158 15.62 3.26 0.50
CA SER A 158 15.50 3.13 -0.95
C SER A 158 15.94 1.75 -1.44
N PHE A 159 15.18 1.16 -2.35
CA PHE A 159 15.48 -0.12 -2.98
C PHE A 159 15.27 -0.05 -4.50
N THR A 160 16.20 -0.61 -5.28
CA THR A 160 16.13 -0.59 -6.74
C THR A 160 15.95 -1.99 -7.31
N LEU A 161 14.83 -2.20 -7.99
CA LEU A 161 14.57 -3.37 -8.82
C LEU A 161 15.31 -3.23 -10.14
N LYS A 162 16.08 -4.26 -10.50
CA LYS A 162 16.87 -4.31 -11.73
C LYS A 162 16.05 -4.72 -12.94
N LYS A 163 14.92 -5.40 -12.71
CA LYS A 163 13.95 -5.84 -13.72
C LYS A 163 12.57 -5.99 -13.10
N LYS A 164 11.51 -5.94 -13.91
CA LYS A 164 10.16 -6.20 -13.43
C LYS A 164 10.05 -7.66 -12.95
N PRO A 165 9.64 -7.91 -11.69
CA PRO A 165 9.65 -9.25 -11.14
C PRO A 165 8.54 -10.10 -11.77
N SER A 166 8.85 -11.37 -11.98
CA SER A 166 7.95 -12.37 -12.59
C SER A 166 7.70 -13.58 -11.68
N ARG A 167 8.57 -13.79 -10.68
CA ARG A 167 8.56 -14.91 -9.75
C ARG A 167 8.76 -14.40 -8.34
N ILE A 168 7.69 -13.83 -7.79
CA ILE A 168 7.67 -13.22 -6.46
C ILE A 168 7.47 -14.29 -5.39
N VAL A 169 8.27 -14.23 -4.33
CA VAL A 169 8.06 -14.97 -3.09
C VAL A 169 7.79 -13.98 -1.96
N THR A 170 6.86 -14.31 -1.07
CA THR A 170 6.52 -13.53 0.12
C THR A 170 6.76 -14.35 1.38
N LEU A 171 7.36 -13.73 2.41
CA LEU A 171 7.62 -14.36 3.71
C LEU A 171 6.66 -13.90 4.83
N SER A 172 5.60 -13.19 4.46
CA SER A 172 4.47 -12.88 5.35
C SER A 172 3.11 -13.06 4.64
N SER A 173 2.07 -13.39 5.41
CA SER A 173 0.71 -13.54 4.88
C SER A 173 0.19 -12.20 4.36
N SER A 174 0.47 -11.12 5.09
CA SER A 174 0.08 -9.77 4.69
C SER A 174 0.66 -9.37 3.33
N ASP A 175 1.93 -9.65 3.05
CA ASP A 175 2.52 -9.31 1.75
C ASP A 175 1.89 -10.13 0.63
N THR A 176 1.62 -11.41 0.91
CA THR A 176 0.90 -12.31 -0.01
C THR A 176 -0.46 -11.73 -0.37
N GLU A 177 -1.27 -11.37 0.63
CA GLU A 177 -2.60 -10.80 0.45
C GLU A 177 -2.56 -9.51 -0.37
N ILE A 178 -1.63 -8.59 -0.09
CA ILE A 178 -1.51 -7.32 -0.83
C ILE A 178 -1.14 -7.57 -2.30
N ILE A 179 -0.18 -8.47 -2.58
CA ILE A 179 0.23 -8.80 -3.95
C ILE A 179 -0.96 -9.34 -4.75
N TYR A 180 -1.74 -10.26 -4.18
CA TYR A 180 -2.93 -10.78 -4.84
C TYR A 180 -4.04 -9.73 -5.01
N ALA A 181 -4.27 -8.90 -3.99
CA ALA A 181 -5.25 -7.83 -4.09
C ALA A 181 -4.92 -6.86 -5.22
N LEU A 182 -3.64 -6.62 -5.50
CA LEU A 182 -3.17 -5.83 -6.63
C LEU A 182 -3.24 -6.57 -7.98
N GLY A 183 -3.63 -7.85 -8.00
CA GLY A 183 -3.70 -8.68 -9.20
C GLY A 183 -2.40 -9.38 -9.56
N GLY A 184 -1.38 -9.30 -8.70
CA GLY A 184 -0.17 -10.09 -8.81
C GLY A 184 -0.39 -11.55 -8.40
N LYS A 185 0.66 -12.35 -8.57
CA LYS A 185 0.73 -13.76 -8.13
C LYS A 185 2.11 -14.00 -7.51
N VAL A 186 2.19 -14.99 -6.62
CA VAL A 186 3.44 -15.44 -6.01
C VAL A 186 3.72 -16.89 -6.41
N VAL A 187 4.99 -17.27 -6.45
CA VAL A 187 5.46 -18.64 -6.70
C VAL A 187 5.85 -19.37 -5.41
N GLY A 188 5.95 -18.65 -4.30
CA GLY A 188 6.12 -19.17 -2.95
C GLY A 188 5.49 -18.21 -1.95
N ARG A 189 4.80 -18.75 -0.94
CA ARG A 189 4.12 -17.97 0.09
C ARG A 189 4.66 -18.29 1.47
N SER A 190 4.31 -17.45 2.44
CA SER A 190 4.56 -17.79 3.83
C SER A 190 3.65 -18.93 4.31
N THR A 191 4.12 -19.64 5.33
CA THR A 191 3.27 -20.45 6.19
C THR A 191 2.22 -19.53 6.83
N ALA A 192 0.95 -19.89 6.71
CA ALA A 192 -0.16 -19.07 7.16
C ALA A 192 -0.48 -19.33 8.64
N ILE A 193 -0.89 -18.28 9.34
CA ILE A 193 -1.56 -18.40 10.66
C ILE A 193 -3.05 -18.25 10.39
N GLY A 194 -3.79 -19.36 10.50
CA GLY A 194 -5.19 -19.42 10.09
C GLY A 194 -5.37 -19.74 8.60
N PRO A 195 -6.52 -19.38 7.99
CA PRO A 195 -6.81 -19.72 6.60
C PRO A 195 -5.87 -19.02 5.61
N VAL A 196 -5.58 -19.67 4.49
CA VAL A 196 -4.82 -19.06 3.39
C VAL A 196 -5.73 -18.12 2.61
N ILE A 197 -5.39 -16.83 2.64
CA ILE A 197 -6.13 -15.77 1.95
C ILE A 197 -5.21 -15.10 0.92
N PRO A 198 -5.69 -14.88 -0.33
CA PRO A 198 -6.91 -15.44 -0.91
C PRO A 198 -6.79 -16.96 -1.15
N ALA A 199 -7.92 -17.64 -1.36
CA ALA A 199 -7.94 -19.08 -1.63
C ALA A 199 -7.07 -19.51 -2.83
N ALA A 200 -6.89 -18.62 -3.82
CA ALA A 200 -6.01 -18.84 -4.96
C ALA A 200 -4.52 -19.04 -4.57
N ALA A 201 -4.11 -18.60 -3.38
CA ALA A 201 -2.76 -18.81 -2.87
C ALA A 201 -2.56 -20.20 -2.22
N SER A 202 -3.63 -20.97 -1.97
CA SER A 202 -3.55 -22.24 -1.23
C SER A 202 -2.69 -23.28 -1.93
N SER A 203 -2.67 -23.29 -3.26
CA SER A 203 -1.85 -24.20 -4.07
C SER A 203 -0.39 -23.75 -4.23
N VAL A 204 -0.03 -22.57 -3.71
CA VAL A 204 1.35 -22.07 -3.79
C VAL A 204 2.20 -22.72 -2.68
N PRO A 205 3.42 -23.22 -3.00
CA PRO A 205 4.31 -23.82 -2.01
C PRO A 205 4.65 -22.87 -0.85
N GLU A 206 4.76 -23.44 0.36
CA GLU A 206 5.22 -22.71 1.53
C GLU A 206 6.74 -22.64 1.58
N VAL A 207 7.29 -21.44 1.74
CA VAL A 207 8.73 -21.20 1.76
C VAL A 207 9.27 -20.81 3.13
N GLY A 208 8.43 -20.86 4.17
CA GLY A 208 8.77 -20.48 5.54
C GLY A 208 7.96 -19.29 6.04
N SER A 209 8.49 -18.53 6.99
CA SER A 209 7.81 -17.41 7.65
C SER A 209 8.81 -16.31 8.03
N THR A 210 8.34 -15.29 8.74
CA THR A 210 9.18 -14.26 9.36
C THR A 210 10.16 -14.80 10.40
N HIS A 211 9.98 -16.04 10.88
CA HIS A 211 10.85 -16.67 11.88
C HIS A 211 11.91 -17.59 11.26
N GLY A 212 11.82 -17.92 9.97
CA GLY A 212 12.75 -18.82 9.33
C GLY A 212 12.34 -19.17 7.91
N ILE A 213 13.34 -19.48 7.07
CA ILE A 213 13.16 -19.75 5.64
C ILE A 213 13.46 -21.22 5.36
N ASN A 214 12.62 -21.88 4.58
CA ASN A 214 12.93 -23.16 3.98
C ASN A 214 13.68 -22.94 2.66
N PHE A 215 15.02 -22.97 2.71
CA PHE A 215 15.87 -22.65 1.56
C PHE A 215 15.78 -23.67 0.41
N GLU A 216 15.48 -24.93 0.70
CA GLU A 216 15.28 -25.96 -0.33
C GLU A 216 14.04 -25.64 -1.16
N THR A 217 12.91 -25.37 -0.49
CA THR A 217 11.67 -24.99 -1.17
C THR A 217 11.83 -23.66 -1.89
N LEU A 218 12.50 -22.68 -1.26
CA LEU A 218 12.82 -21.41 -1.90
C LEU A 218 13.63 -21.59 -3.20
N ALA A 219 14.63 -22.46 -3.20
CA ALA A 219 15.41 -22.76 -4.39
C ALA A 219 14.56 -23.45 -5.47
N SER A 220 13.67 -24.38 -5.09
CA SER A 220 12.80 -25.12 -6.02
C SER A 220 11.85 -24.20 -6.81
N VAL A 221 11.39 -23.11 -6.19
CA VAL A 221 10.46 -22.15 -6.81
C VAL A 221 11.18 -21.08 -7.63
N LYS A 222 12.51 -21.08 -7.71
CA LYS A 222 13.34 -20.20 -8.57
C LYS A 222 12.88 -18.73 -8.57
N PRO A 223 12.86 -18.03 -7.42
CA PRO A 223 12.39 -16.67 -7.33
C PRO A 223 13.29 -15.68 -8.09
N ASP A 224 12.72 -14.55 -8.51
CA ASP A 224 13.50 -13.37 -8.94
C ASP A 224 13.36 -12.19 -7.97
N LEU A 225 12.36 -12.22 -7.09
CA LEU A 225 12.16 -11.28 -6.00
C LEU A 225 11.65 -12.02 -4.76
N VAL A 226 12.29 -11.81 -3.62
CA VAL A 226 11.78 -12.21 -2.30
C VAL A 226 11.42 -10.96 -1.51
N ILE A 227 10.18 -10.89 -1.03
CA ILE A 227 9.70 -9.86 -0.13
C ILE A 227 9.76 -10.42 1.29
N ALA A 228 10.54 -9.75 2.16
CA ALA A 228 10.88 -10.26 3.49
C ALA A 228 10.82 -9.16 4.57
N SER A 229 10.58 -9.56 5.81
CA SER A 229 10.72 -8.67 6.97
C SER A 229 12.19 -8.28 7.18
N PRO A 230 12.50 -7.05 7.65
CA PRO A 230 13.85 -6.64 8.00
C PRO A 230 14.54 -7.54 9.04
N SER A 231 13.78 -8.28 9.84
CA SER A 231 14.30 -9.30 10.77
C SER A 231 15.11 -10.41 10.08
N LEU A 232 14.85 -10.68 8.80
CA LEU A 232 15.55 -11.69 8.01
C LEU A 232 16.76 -11.13 7.24
N LYS A 233 17.23 -9.92 7.58
CA LYS A 233 18.35 -9.28 6.86
C LYS A 233 19.63 -10.10 6.87
N SER A 234 19.88 -10.86 7.94
CA SER A 234 21.03 -11.79 8.03
C SER A 234 21.00 -12.89 6.96
N GLN A 235 19.83 -13.18 6.37
CA GLN A 235 19.64 -14.22 5.35
C GLN A 235 19.78 -13.70 3.91
N GLN A 236 20.00 -12.38 3.71
CA GLN A 236 20.02 -11.75 2.38
C GLN A 236 20.99 -12.43 1.41
N ALA A 237 22.24 -12.63 1.83
CA ALA A 237 23.28 -13.18 0.96
C ALA A 237 22.96 -14.61 0.49
N THR A 238 22.29 -15.41 1.32
CA THR A 238 21.86 -16.77 0.96
C THR A 238 20.75 -16.73 -0.09
N ILE A 239 19.79 -15.82 0.06
CA ILE A 239 18.71 -15.64 -0.92
C ILE A 239 19.26 -15.13 -2.27
N GLU A 240 20.20 -14.18 -2.24
CA GLU A 240 20.80 -13.62 -3.46
C GLU A 240 21.63 -14.66 -4.23
N LYS A 241 22.29 -15.60 -3.54
CA LYS A 241 22.96 -16.76 -4.18
C LYS A 241 21.99 -17.66 -4.95
N LEU A 242 20.70 -17.64 -4.63
CA LEU A 242 19.66 -18.34 -5.38
C LEU A 242 19.14 -17.55 -6.59
N GLY A 243 19.65 -16.33 -6.82
CA GLY A 243 19.35 -15.51 -7.99
C GLY A 243 18.22 -14.49 -7.82
N ALA A 244 17.68 -14.32 -6.61
CA ALA A 244 16.62 -13.35 -6.33
C ALA A 244 17.14 -12.06 -5.68
N GLN A 245 16.53 -10.92 -6.02
CA GLN A 245 16.69 -9.72 -5.20
C GLN A 245 15.85 -9.85 -3.93
N VAL A 246 16.31 -9.27 -2.81
CA VAL A 246 15.55 -9.23 -1.55
C VAL A 246 15.05 -7.83 -1.28
N LEU A 247 13.73 -7.65 -1.25
CA LEU A 247 13.09 -6.41 -0.85
C LEU A 247 12.65 -6.52 0.60
N PHE A 248 13.36 -5.81 1.49
CA PHE A 248 13.01 -5.76 2.91
C PHE A 248 11.95 -4.69 3.18
N ASN A 249 10.81 -5.11 3.70
CA ASN A 249 9.71 -4.22 4.05
C ASN A 249 8.95 -4.71 5.29
N SER A 250 8.35 -3.79 6.02
CA SER A 250 7.48 -4.06 7.16
C SER A 250 6.45 -2.97 7.30
N HIS A 251 5.31 -3.30 7.92
CA HIS A 251 4.23 -2.37 8.19
C HIS A 251 3.54 -2.70 9.52
N ASN A 252 3.60 -1.74 10.43
CA ASN A 252 3.08 -1.82 11.79
C ASN A 252 1.95 -0.81 12.05
N THR A 253 1.58 0.01 11.07
CA THR A 253 0.48 0.97 11.21
C THR A 253 -0.39 0.95 9.97
N PHE A 254 -1.62 1.45 10.07
CA PHE A 254 -2.48 1.59 8.90
C PHE A 254 -1.85 2.45 7.80
N THR A 255 -1.11 3.50 8.18
CA THR A 255 -0.35 4.33 7.23
C THR A 255 0.76 3.55 6.53
N GLU A 256 1.50 2.70 7.25
CA GLU A 256 2.54 1.84 6.67
C GLU A 256 1.96 0.73 5.79
N ILE A 257 0.77 0.22 6.11
CA ILE A 257 0.04 -0.72 5.25
C ILE A 257 -0.31 -0.03 3.93
N GLN A 258 -0.83 1.20 3.96
CA GLN A 258 -1.08 1.98 2.75
C GLN A 258 0.22 2.22 1.96
N ALA A 259 1.33 2.51 2.64
CA ALA A 259 2.63 2.67 1.99
C ALA A 259 3.08 1.37 1.30
N SER A 260 2.86 0.21 1.91
CA SER A 260 3.17 -1.11 1.34
C SER A 260 2.28 -1.44 0.14
N ILE A 261 0.99 -1.10 0.19
CA ILE A 261 0.06 -1.23 -0.95
C ILE A 261 0.54 -0.36 -2.12
N ARG A 262 0.97 0.89 -1.89
CA ARG A 262 1.54 1.75 -2.93
C ARG A 262 2.85 1.23 -3.48
N LEU A 263 3.74 0.76 -2.60
CA LEU A 263 5.02 0.15 -2.94
C LEU A 263 4.80 -1.02 -3.90
N TYR A 264 3.99 -2.00 -3.52
CA TYR A 264 3.69 -3.16 -4.36
C TYR A 264 2.87 -2.79 -5.60
N GLY A 265 2.03 -1.76 -5.51
CA GLY A 265 1.36 -1.15 -6.66
C GLY A 265 2.36 -0.71 -7.71
N LYS A 266 3.40 0.04 -7.34
CA LYS A 266 4.48 0.43 -8.27
C LYS A 266 5.24 -0.76 -8.83
N VAL A 267 5.60 -1.72 -7.97
CA VAL A 267 6.31 -2.94 -8.37
C VAL A 267 5.57 -3.67 -9.48
N LEU A 268 4.24 -3.78 -9.36
CA LEU A 268 3.36 -4.51 -10.27
C LEU A 268 2.80 -3.65 -11.42
N SER A 269 3.02 -2.33 -11.44
CA SER A 269 2.34 -1.36 -12.32
C SER A 269 0.81 -1.35 -12.14
N GLN A 270 0.39 -1.34 -10.88
CA GLN A 270 -0.99 -1.39 -10.40
C GLN A 270 -1.31 -0.22 -9.46
N GLU A 271 -0.73 0.96 -9.73
CA GLU A 271 -0.84 2.15 -8.87
C GLU A 271 -2.29 2.64 -8.73
N THR A 272 -3.07 2.62 -9.82
CA THR A 272 -4.50 3.00 -9.75
C THR A 272 -5.28 2.05 -8.85
N LYS A 273 -5.02 0.74 -8.95
CA LYS A 273 -5.67 -0.28 -8.11
C LYS A 273 -5.25 -0.15 -6.64
N ALA A 274 -3.98 0.16 -6.40
CA ALA A 274 -3.46 0.45 -5.07
C ALA A 274 -4.22 1.61 -4.40
N GLU A 275 -4.40 2.75 -5.08
CA GLU A 275 -5.15 3.88 -4.52
C GLU A 275 -6.65 3.58 -4.35
N GLN A 276 -7.25 2.78 -5.24
CA GLN A 276 -8.65 2.32 -5.07
C GLN A 276 -8.82 1.48 -3.81
N ILE A 277 -7.93 0.51 -3.58
CA ILE A 277 -7.92 -0.32 -2.37
C ILE A 277 -7.78 0.58 -1.13
N ILE A 278 -6.80 1.48 -1.12
CA ILE A 278 -6.54 2.39 0.00
C ILE A 278 -7.76 3.28 0.28
N LYS A 279 -8.41 3.80 -0.77
CA LYS A 279 -9.64 4.60 -0.64
C LYS A 279 -10.76 3.79 0.01
N GLY A 280 -10.96 2.54 -0.43
CA GLY A 280 -11.93 1.61 0.18
C GLY A 280 -11.66 1.42 1.66
N MET A 281 -10.44 1.01 2.01
CA MET A 281 -10.04 0.79 3.41
C MET A 281 -10.26 2.03 4.29
N LYS A 282 -9.94 3.23 3.78
CA LYS A 282 -10.18 4.49 4.51
C LYS A 282 -11.67 4.77 4.70
N SER A 283 -12.49 4.49 3.69
CA SER A 283 -13.94 4.65 3.75
C SER A 283 -14.55 3.74 4.81
N ASP A 284 -14.13 2.47 4.84
CA ASP A 284 -14.61 1.49 5.80
C ASP A 284 -14.34 1.96 7.23
N ILE A 285 -13.10 2.40 7.52
CA ILE A 285 -12.72 2.90 8.85
C ILE A 285 -13.44 4.20 9.22
N ALA A 286 -13.65 5.11 8.26
CA ALA A 286 -14.34 6.37 8.48
C ALA A 286 -15.84 6.17 8.76
N SER A 287 -16.44 5.09 8.26
CA SER A 287 -17.84 4.75 8.48
C SER A 287 -18.15 4.19 9.88
N LEU A 288 -17.11 3.80 10.64
CA LEU A 288 -17.27 3.20 11.96
C LEU A 288 -17.85 4.20 12.97
N LYS A 289 -18.90 3.79 13.66
CA LYS A 289 -19.43 4.52 14.82
C LYS A 289 -18.40 4.50 15.96
N LYS A 290 -17.89 5.66 16.33
CA LYS A 290 -16.98 5.79 17.48
C LYS A 290 -17.75 5.65 18.80
N PRO A 291 -17.14 5.05 19.84
CA PRO A 291 -17.71 5.07 21.17
C PRO A 291 -17.84 6.52 21.69
N ALA A 292 -18.83 6.78 22.55
CA ALA A 292 -19.12 8.12 23.05
C ALA A 292 -18.00 8.67 23.97
N THR A 293 -17.36 7.76 24.70
CA THR A 293 -16.10 7.97 25.41
C THR A 293 -15.02 7.13 24.73
N ALA A 294 -13.73 7.37 25.03
CA ALA A 294 -12.64 6.52 24.53
C ALA A 294 -12.22 5.53 25.61
N PRO A 295 -12.68 4.25 25.57
CA PRO A 295 -12.34 3.26 26.58
C PRO A 295 -10.84 3.09 26.73
N LYS A 296 -10.34 3.14 27.97
CA LYS A 296 -8.95 2.79 28.26
C LYS A 296 -8.76 1.32 28.01
N THR A 297 -7.92 0.96 27.06
CA THR A 297 -7.74 -0.42 26.63
C THR A 297 -6.29 -0.84 26.73
N LEU A 298 -6.06 -1.99 27.35
CA LEU A 298 -4.79 -2.70 27.36
C LEU A 298 -4.80 -3.76 26.26
N ILE A 299 -3.72 -3.88 25.49
CA ILE A 299 -3.53 -4.97 24.54
C ILE A 299 -2.29 -5.76 24.96
N VAL A 300 -2.47 -7.03 25.25
CA VAL A 300 -1.41 -7.97 25.66
C VAL A 300 -1.17 -8.96 24.53
N TYR A 301 0.10 -9.23 24.23
CA TYR A 301 0.50 -10.20 23.21
C TYR A 301 1.50 -11.20 23.78
N GLY A 302 1.30 -12.48 23.50
CA GLY A 302 2.25 -13.53 23.83
C GLY A 302 1.58 -14.78 24.42
N ALA A 303 2.34 -15.47 25.27
CA ALA A 303 1.92 -16.69 25.96
C ALA A 303 2.27 -16.60 27.46
N PRO A 304 1.70 -17.47 28.32
CA PRO A 304 2.01 -17.47 29.75
C PRO A 304 3.52 -17.49 30.02
N GLY A 305 4.00 -16.50 30.78
CA GLY A 305 5.43 -16.32 31.10
C GLY A 305 6.21 -15.41 30.15
N SER A 306 5.64 -15.00 29.01
CA SER A 306 6.28 -14.09 28.05
C SER A 306 5.23 -13.19 27.37
N PHE A 307 4.65 -12.29 28.16
CA PHE A 307 3.70 -11.30 27.67
C PHE A 307 4.36 -9.95 27.48
N VAL A 308 4.07 -9.32 26.35
CA VAL A 308 4.39 -7.93 26.06
C VAL A 308 3.10 -7.13 25.88
N VAL A 309 3.19 -5.81 25.97
CA VAL A 309 2.05 -4.91 25.72
C VAL A 309 2.24 -4.14 24.43
N ALA A 310 1.18 -4.04 23.63
CA ALA A 310 1.22 -3.37 22.33
C ALA A 310 1.17 -1.85 22.48
N LEU A 311 2.21 -1.17 21.96
CA LEU A 311 2.28 0.30 21.92
C LEU A 311 1.49 0.85 20.72
N PRO A 312 1.17 2.16 20.68
CA PRO A 312 0.51 2.78 19.52
C PRO A 312 1.26 2.63 18.19
N THR A 313 2.57 2.34 18.25
CA THR A 313 3.44 2.06 17.10
C THR A 313 3.35 0.62 16.59
N SER A 314 2.66 -0.28 17.31
CA SER A 314 2.27 -1.61 16.83
C SER A 314 0.95 -1.56 16.06
N TYR A 315 0.69 -2.54 15.19
CA TYR A 315 -0.57 -2.52 14.45
C TYR A 315 -1.79 -2.71 15.35
N PRO A 316 -1.79 -3.58 16.39
CA PRO A 316 -2.95 -3.66 17.29
C PRO A 316 -3.16 -2.36 18.06
N GLY A 317 -2.09 -1.72 18.52
CA GLY A 317 -2.17 -0.44 19.22
C GLY A 317 -2.65 0.70 18.33
N ASN A 318 -2.15 0.77 17.09
CA ASN A 318 -2.60 1.73 16.08
C ASN A 318 -4.08 1.52 15.72
N PHE A 319 -4.50 0.26 15.54
CA PHE A 319 -5.88 -0.08 15.21
C PHE A 319 -6.85 0.23 16.35
N LEU A 320 -6.42 0.07 17.61
CA LEU A 320 -7.19 0.48 18.77
C LEU A 320 -7.52 1.97 18.76
N GLU A 321 -6.54 2.82 18.49
CA GLU A 321 -6.77 4.27 18.41
C GLU A 321 -7.67 4.63 17.23
N LEU A 322 -7.45 3.99 16.07
CA LEU A 322 -8.33 4.14 14.91
C LEU A 322 -9.75 3.64 15.19
N ALA A 323 -9.94 2.64 16.05
CA ALA A 323 -11.25 2.14 16.47
C ALA A 323 -11.97 3.06 17.46
N GLY A 324 -11.27 4.06 18.03
CA GLY A 324 -11.80 5.02 19.01
C GLY A 324 -11.46 4.70 20.46
N GLY A 325 -10.55 3.76 20.72
CA GLY A 325 -10.07 3.43 22.05
C GLY A 325 -8.87 4.28 22.47
N LYS A 326 -8.58 4.28 23.77
CA LYS A 326 -7.38 4.92 24.34
C LYS A 326 -6.39 3.86 24.81
N ASN A 327 -5.23 3.76 24.18
CA ASN A 327 -4.21 2.79 24.58
C ASN A 327 -3.58 3.17 25.94
N VAL A 328 -3.69 2.31 26.95
CA VAL A 328 -3.09 2.57 28.27
C VAL A 328 -1.57 2.50 28.27
N ALA A 329 -0.98 1.81 27.30
CA ALA A 329 0.46 1.63 27.19
C ALA A 329 1.13 2.73 26.35
N ALA A 330 0.43 3.79 25.94
CA ALA A 330 0.95 4.82 25.04
C ALA A 330 2.29 5.45 25.49
N ASN A 331 2.53 5.53 26.80
CA ASN A 331 3.75 6.11 27.40
C ASN A 331 4.64 5.07 28.09
N PHE A 332 4.46 3.78 27.80
CA PHE A 332 5.32 2.74 28.37
C PHE A 332 6.67 2.74 27.62
N PRO A 333 7.77 2.39 28.31
CA PRO A 333 9.09 2.33 27.68
C PRO A 333 9.10 1.22 26.62
N LYS A 334 9.45 1.59 25.39
CA LYS A 334 9.61 0.62 24.29
C LYS A 334 10.77 -0.33 24.57
N MET A 335 10.65 -1.57 24.10
CA MET A 335 11.75 -2.54 24.11
C MET A 335 12.74 -2.22 22.99
N ASP A 336 14.01 -2.56 23.18
CA ASP A 336 15.04 -2.31 22.16
C ASP A 336 14.87 -3.20 20.92
N MET A 337 14.61 -4.50 21.13
CA MET A 337 14.50 -5.50 20.06
C MET A 337 13.10 -5.53 19.42
N MET A 338 12.09 -5.02 20.12
CA MET A 338 10.70 -4.97 19.67
C MET A 338 10.09 -3.60 19.99
N PRO A 339 10.51 -2.52 19.31
CA PRO A 339 10.16 -1.15 19.68
C PRO A 339 8.68 -0.78 19.49
N GLN A 340 7.89 -1.70 18.93
CA GLN A 340 6.43 -1.63 18.85
C GLN A 340 5.74 -2.11 20.14
N TYR A 341 6.50 -2.68 21.07
CA TYR A 341 6.01 -3.30 22.29
C TYR A 341 6.78 -2.77 23.51
N ALA A 342 6.18 -2.95 24.67
CA ALA A 342 6.79 -2.72 25.98
C ALA A 342 6.67 -3.96 26.86
N ASP A 343 7.55 -4.07 27.85
CA ASP A 343 7.43 -5.09 28.88
C ASP A 343 6.12 -4.90 29.68
N LEU A 344 5.52 -6.01 30.08
CA LEU A 344 4.34 -6.00 30.93
C LEU A 344 4.72 -5.50 32.33
N SER A 345 4.21 -4.34 32.71
CA SER A 345 4.37 -3.77 34.05
C SER A 345 3.03 -3.68 34.77
N LEU A 346 2.82 -4.56 35.76
CA LEU A 346 1.58 -4.57 36.55
C LEU A 346 1.33 -3.25 37.28
N GLU A 347 2.37 -2.62 37.82
CA GLU A 347 2.26 -1.33 38.48
C GLU A 347 1.68 -0.25 37.55
N ARG A 348 2.22 -0.13 36.34
CA ARG A 348 1.72 0.83 35.35
C ARG A 348 0.31 0.48 34.86
N ILE A 349 -0.01 -0.81 34.73
CA ILE A 349 -1.34 -1.29 34.34
C ILE A 349 -2.38 -0.94 35.41
N ILE A 350 -2.06 -1.16 36.69
CA ILE A 350 -2.90 -0.78 37.83
C ILE A 350 -3.11 0.72 37.85
N ALA A 351 -2.05 1.51 37.71
CA ALA A 351 -2.13 2.98 37.68
C ALA A 351 -2.99 3.49 36.52
N ALA A 352 -2.93 2.85 35.35
CA ALA A 352 -3.74 3.23 34.20
C ALA A 352 -5.21 2.81 34.33
N ASN A 353 -5.46 1.68 35.01
CA ASN A 353 -6.74 1.03 35.24
C ASN A 353 -7.60 0.91 33.96
N PRO A 354 -7.32 -0.08 33.09
CA PRO A 354 -8.04 -0.25 31.83
C PRO A 354 -9.51 -0.65 32.06
N ASP A 355 -10.37 -0.16 31.15
CA ASP A 355 -11.80 -0.51 31.04
C ASP A 355 -12.01 -1.79 30.22
N LEU A 356 -11.04 -2.14 29.36
CA LEU A 356 -11.05 -3.32 28.49
C LEU A 356 -9.63 -3.90 28.37
N ILE A 357 -9.52 -5.24 28.37
CA ILE A 357 -8.26 -5.95 28.10
C ILE A 357 -8.43 -6.81 26.85
N LEU A 358 -7.58 -6.61 25.85
CA LEU A 358 -7.54 -7.41 24.63
C LEU A 358 -6.28 -8.27 24.62
N MET A 359 -6.41 -9.52 24.17
CA MET A 359 -5.34 -10.49 24.20
C MET A 359 -5.09 -11.04 22.80
N ILE A 360 -3.82 -11.16 22.44
CA ILE A 360 -3.38 -11.74 21.17
C ILE A 360 -2.54 -12.97 21.50
N THR A 361 -2.81 -14.07 20.80
CA THR A 361 -2.09 -15.33 20.99
C THR A 361 -1.94 -16.10 19.68
N HIS A 362 -0.93 -16.96 19.63
CA HIS A 362 -0.76 -17.98 18.58
C HIS A 362 -1.42 -19.31 18.91
N GLY A 363 -1.85 -19.51 20.16
CA GLY A 363 -2.48 -20.76 20.63
C GLY A 363 -3.99 -20.79 20.44
N ASP A 364 -4.64 -21.80 21.02
CA ASP A 364 -6.10 -21.90 21.04
C ASP A 364 -6.70 -20.74 21.85
N ALA A 365 -7.64 -20.01 21.25
CA ALA A 365 -8.21 -18.81 21.83
C ALA A 365 -9.02 -19.11 23.10
N ALA A 366 -9.72 -20.24 23.16
CA ALA A 366 -10.55 -20.61 24.31
C ALA A 366 -9.67 -21.03 25.50
N GLU A 367 -8.64 -21.84 25.25
CA GLU A 367 -7.66 -22.24 26.27
C GLU A 367 -6.92 -21.03 26.83
N VAL A 368 -6.47 -20.11 25.97
CA VAL A 368 -5.79 -18.89 26.39
C VAL A 368 -6.72 -17.99 27.19
N LYS A 369 -7.98 -17.81 26.77
CA LYS A 369 -8.97 -17.04 27.53
C LYS A 369 -9.20 -17.65 28.92
N ALA A 370 -9.33 -18.97 29.01
CA ALA A 370 -9.51 -19.68 30.28
C ALA A 370 -8.28 -19.53 31.21
N SER A 371 -7.06 -19.64 30.65
CA SER A 371 -5.82 -19.45 31.40
C SER A 371 -5.70 -18.02 31.94
N PHE A 372 -6.02 -17.01 31.13
CA PHE A 372 -6.03 -15.61 31.59
C PHE A 372 -7.09 -15.38 32.65
N LYS A 373 -8.30 -15.92 32.48
CA LYS A 373 -9.36 -15.83 33.49
C LYS A 373 -8.90 -16.39 34.83
N LYS A 374 -8.24 -17.55 34.85
CA LYS A 374 -7.65 -18.11 36.07
C LYS A 374 -6.64 -17.15 36.70
N GLN A 375 -5.74 -16.56 35.91
CA GLN A 375 -4.79 -15.56 36.43
C GLN A 375 -5.49 -14.33 37.02
N PHE A 376 -6.53 -13.83 36.35
CA PHE A 376 -7.33 -12.69 36.80
C PHE A 376 -8.07 -12.95 38.12
N GLU A 377 -8.49 -14.19 38.35
CA GLU A 377 -9.14 -14.62 39.60
C GLU A 377 -8.15 -14.81 40.75
N THR A 378 -6.95 -15.33 40.46
CA THR A 378 -5.97 -15.71 41.50
C THR A 378 -4.97 -14.63 41.88
N ASN A 379 -4.71 -13.64 41.02
CA ASN A 379 -3.72 -12.60 41.28
C ASN A 379 -4.40 -11.30 41.73
N PRO A 380 -4.19 -10.83 42.99
CA PRO A 380 -4.84 -9.63 43.52
C PRO A 380 -4.64 -8.37 42.70
N ALA A 381 -3.47 -8.22 42.06
CA ALA A 381 -3.16 -7.08 41.20
C ALA A 381 -4.13 -7.01 40.01
N TRP A 382 -4.33 -8.13 39.31
CA TRP A 382 -5.27 -8.21 38.18
C TRP A 382 -6.72 -8.05 38.63
N LYS A 383 -7.10 -8.69 39.75
CA LYS A 383 -8.45 -8.62 40.32
C LYS A 383 -8.90 -7.19 40.68
N SER A 384 -7.97 -6.28 40.94
CA SER A 384 -8.27 -4.89 41.25
C SER A 384 -8.74 -4.06 40.05
N LEU A 385 -8.43 -4.47 38.82
CA LEU A 385 -8.66 -3.69 37.60
C LEU A 385 -10.15 -3.61 37.24
N SER A 386 -10.58 -2.47 36.71
CA SER A 386 -11.95 -2.25 36.23
C SER A 386 -12.36 -3.26 35.16
N ALA A 387 -11.51 -3.51 34.17
CA ALA A 387 -11.78 -4.49 33.12
C ALA A 387 -12.08 -5.89 33.69
N VAL A 388 -11.31 -6.35 34.69
CA VAL A 388 -11.47 -7.68 35.30
C VAL A 388 -12.73 -7.75 36.15
N LYS A 389 -13.00 -6.74 36.99
CA LYS A 389 -14.21 -6.68 37.83
C LYS A 389 -15.50 -6.69 37.02
N ASN A 390 -15.47 -6.21 35.78
CA ASN A 390 -16.62 -6.12 34.90
C ASN A 390 -16.64 -7.19 33.80
N ASP A 391 -15.76 -8.21 33.86
CA ASP A 391 -15.64 -9.29 32.85
C ASP A 391 -15.41 -8.75 31.42
N ARG A 392 -14.67 -7.65 31.28
CA ARG A 392 -14.37 -6.97 30.01
C ARG A 392 -12.97 -7.34 29.51
N PHE A 393 -12.81 -8.58 29.07
CA PHE A 393 -11.58 -9.04 28.44
C PHE A 393 -11.84 -10.05 27.32
N GLU A 394 -11.11 -9.93 26.21
CA GLU A 394 -11.33 -10.75 25.02
C GLU A 394 -10.05 -11.19 24.32
N VAL A 395 -10.08 -12.41 23.77
CA VAL A 395 -9.01 -12.90 22.88
C VAL A 395 -9.38 -12.53 21.45
N LEU A 396 -8.47 -11.82 20.80
CA LEU A 396 -8.64 -11.35 19.44
C LEU A 396 -8.37 -12.48 18.42
N PRO A 397 -9.05 -12.51 17.26
CA PRO A 397 -8.83 -13.53 16.23
C PRO A 397 -7.38 -13.59 15.75
N SER A 398 -6.74 -14.76 15.81
CA SER A 398 -5.31 -14.91 15.52
C SER A 398 -4.97 -14.66 14.04
N ASP A 399 -5.88 -14.96 13.12
CA ASP A 399 -5.71 -14.70 11.68
C ASP A 399 -5.69 -13.19 11.34
N LEU A 400 -6.22 -12.34 12.22
CA LEU A 400 -6.18 -10.89 12.10
C LEU A 400 -5.12 -10.25 12.98
N PHE A 401 -4.84 -10.81 14.16
CA PHE A 401 -4.02 -10.15 15.18
C PHE A 401 -2.71 -10.85 15.52
N ALA A 402 -2.49 -12.08 15.07
CA ALA A 402 -1.20 -12.76 15.15
C ALA A 402 -0.50 -12.83 13.78
N ALA A 403 -1.27 -12.86 12.68
CA ALA A 403 -0.75 -12.93 11.32
C ALA A 403 -0.33 -11.57 10.71
N ASN A 404 -0.65 -10.44 11.36
CA ASN A 404 -0.72 -9.09 10.77
C ASN A 404 -1.72 -9.03 9.59
N PRO A 405 -2.82 -8.26 9.70
CA PRO A 405 -3.94 -8.41 8.78
C PRO A 405 -3.72 -7.69 7.44
N GLY A 406 -2.71 -6.83 7.30
CA GLY A 406 -2.41 -6.15 6.05
C GLY A 406 -3.61 -5.44 5.45
N ILE A 407 -4.02 -5.86 4.25
CA ILE A 407 -5.19 -5.30 3.55
C ILE A 407 -6.51 -5.47 4.34
N ARG A 408 -6.58 -6.44 5.26
CA ARG A 408 -7.72 -6.66 6.17
C ARG A 408 -7.71 -5.78 7.42
N ALA A 409 -6.83 -4.78 7.50
CA ALA A 409 -6.82 -3.82 8.61
C ALA A 409 -8.20 -3.23 8.97
N PRO A 410 -9.10 -2.87 8.02
CA PRO A 410 -10.43 -2.40 8.36
C PRO A 410 -11.26 -3.43 9.16
N GLN A 411 -11.15 -4.72 8.82
CA GLN A 411 -11.82 -5.80 9.56
C GLN A 411 -11.28 -5.93 10.98
N ALA A 412 -9.97 -5.82 11.17
CA ALA A 412 -9.34 -5.82 12.50
C ALA A 412 -9.79 -4.59 13.33
N ILE A 413 -9.80 -3.40 12.74
CA ILE A 413 -10.25 -2.16 13.39
C ILE A 413 -11.74 -2.26 13.76
N GLU A 414 -12.59 -2.78 12.88
CA GLU A 414 -14.01 -3.02 13.15
C GLU A 414 -14.21 -4.02 14.30
N THR A 415 -13.39 -5.08 14.34
CA THR A 415 -13.41 -6.07 15.43
C THR A 415 -13.15 -5.40 16.78
N ILE A 416 -12.12 -4.55 16.88
CA ILE A 416 -11.86 -3.78 18.11
C ILE A 416 -13.01 -2.81 18.39
N ASN A 417 -13.51 -2.09 17.37
CA ASN A 417 -14.58 -1.11 17.53
C ASN A 417 -15.86 -1.72 18.12
N LYS A 418 -16.25 -2.92 17.68
CA LYS A 418 -17.39 -3.66 18.24
C LYS A 418 -17.22 -3.93 19.74
N LEU A 419 -16.01 -4.29 20.18
CA LEU A 419 -15.71 -4.52 21.60
C LEU A 419 -15.73 -3.20 22.39
N LEU A 420 -15.18 -2.12 21.83
CA LEU A 420 -15.21 -0.80 22.47
C LEU A 420 -16.63 -0.28 22.69
N LEU A 421 -17.54 -0.50 21.74
CA LEU A 421 -18.95 -0.07 21.85
C LEU A 421 -19.73 -0.78 22.95
N GLN A 422 -19.22 -1.91 23.47
CA GLN A 422 -19.81 -2.63 24.60
C GLN A 422 -19.37 -2.06 25.96
N VAL A 423 -18.32 -1.24 25.98
CA VAL A 423 -17.83 -0.55 27.18
C VAL A 423 -18.74 0.64 27.47
N LYS A 424 -19.70 0.43 28.39
CA LYS A 424 -20.52 1.50 28.97
C LYS A 424 -19.78 2.22 30.08
#